data_AF-A0A200HG40-F1
#
_entry.id   AF-A0A200HG40-F1
#
_cell.length_a   1.000
_cell.length_b   1.000
_cell.length_c   1.000
_cell.angle_alpha   90.00
_cell.angle_beta   90.00
_cell.angle_gamma   90.00
#
_symmetry.space_group_name_H-M   'P 1'
#
loop_
_entity.id
_entity.type
_entity.pdbx_description
1 polymer ?
#
loop_
_entity_poly.entity_id
_entity_poly.type
_entity_poly.pdbx_seq_one_letter_code
_entity_poly.pdbx_strand_id
1 'polypeptide(L)'
;MIIVALLLASVGAADLVRRPAGGRLRALELPFLAALSVYVLGGSMLGLERTGIWTLIPVMVLVMLWLTAQHRQGVSGPLVLAAGLVVALLFGQHVPRTEPPIGSWYAGLEIPPIEGLDVDVAALGLGVVLFLLQSANVIVRAVLRRAGPAVLEEERELQGGRILGPIERVFIFAMALAGQYAAVAAVMAAKGVLRFPEISRDPGDGTRAEYVLVGSFVSWGLAFAAVPLF
;
A
#
# COMPACT_ATOMS: atom_id res chain seq x y z
N MET A 1 -14.47 6.43 6.56
CA MET A 1 -13.58 5.77 5.58
C MET A 1 -12.64 6.73 4.85
N ILE A 2 -12.98 8.00 4.67
CA ILE A 2 -12.14 8.94 3.91
C ILE A 2 -10.73 9.19 4.48
N ILE A 3 -10.59 9.29 5.80
CA ILE A 3 -9.27 9.54 6.42
C ILE A 3 -8.33 8.36 6.15
N VAL A 4 -8.88 7.14 6.13
CA VAL A 4 -8.16 5.91 5.77
C VAL A 4 -7.75 5.95 4.30
N ALA A 5 -8.68 6.30 3.41
CA ALA A 5 -8.41 6.47 1.98
C ALA A 5 -7.26 7.47 1.74
N LEU A 6 -7.33 8.65 2.37
CA LEU A 6 -6.34 9.71 2.24
C LEU A 6 -5.00 9.35 2.87
N LEU A 7 -4.99 8.67 4.02
CA LEU A 7 -3.76 8.19 4.65
C LEU A 7 -3.04 7.19 3.74
N LEU A 8 -3.75 6.18 3.23
CA LEU A 8 -3.19 5.16 2.34
C LEU A 8 -2.71 5.78 1.01
N ALA A 9 -3.51 6.67 0.41
CA ALA A 9 -3.13 7.40 -0.80
C ALA A 9 -1.89 8.28 -0.59
N SER A 10 -1.81 8.99 0.54
CA SER A 10 -0.68 9.86 0.87
C SER A 10 0.62 9.06 1.05
N VAL A 11 0.55 7.94 1.77
CA VAL A 11 1.69 7.04 1.97
C VAL A 11 2.13 6.39 0.65
N GLY A 12 1.17 5.90 -0.15
CA GLY A 12 1.45 5.33 -1.48
C GLY A 12 2.08 6.34 -2.43
N ALA A 13 1.56 7.57 -2.47
CA ALA A 13 2.11 8.65 -3.29
C ALA A 13 3.52 9.06 -2.86
N ALA A 14 3.78 9.16 -1.55
CA ALA A 14 5.11 9.45 -1.04
C ALA A 14 6.13 8.39 -1.48
N ASP A 15 5.78 7.12 -1.41
CA ASP A 15 6.65 6.03 -1.84
C ASP A 15 6.84 5.98 -3.37
N LEU A 16 5.83 6.36 -4.16
CA LEU A 16 5.91 6.42 -5.63
C LEU A 16 6.92 7.47 -6.14
N VAL A 17 6.95 8.66 -5.55
CA VAL A 17 7.86 9.74 -5.98
C VAL A 17 9.26 9.62 -5.39
N ARG A 18 9.49 8.65 -4.49
CA ARG A 18 10.75 8.52 -3.78
C ARG A 18 11.87 8.13 -4.72
N ARG A 19 12.95 8.92 -4.71
CA ARG A 19 14.17 8.64 -5.47
C ARG A 19 15.28 8.12 -4.55
N PRO A 20 15.98 7.03 -4.92
CA PRO A 20 17.06 6.47 -4.10
C PRO A 20 18.35 7.31 -4.09
N ALA A 21 18.52 8.28 -5.00
CA ALA A 21 19.73 9.10 -5.12
C ALA A 21 19.45 10.57 -4.76
N GLY A 22 19.86 10.99 -3.56
CA GLY A 22 19.77 12.38 -3.09
C GLY A 22 20.20 12.55 -1.64
N GLY A 23 20.59 13.76 -1.22
CA GLY A 23 20.90 14.07 0.18
C GLY A 23 19.69 13.84 1.09
N ARG A 24 19.93 13.52 2.37
CA ARG A 24 18.90 13.10 3.36
C ARG A 24 17.68 14.05 3.43
N LEU A 25 17.90 15.36 3.33
CA LEU A 25 16.82 16.36 3.32
C LEU A 25 15.96 16.25 2.06
N ARG A 26 16.59 16.27 0.87
CA ARG A 26 15.89 16.13 -0.43
C ARG A 26 15.20 14.77 -0.60
N ALA A 27 15.72 13.73 0.04
CA ALA A 27 15.11 12.39 0.02
C ALA A 27 13.78 12.32 0.79
N LEU A 28 13.55 13.24 1.74
CA LEU A 28 12.32 13.31 2.54
C LEU A 28 11.37 14.41 2.06
N GLU A 29 11.89 15.53 1.58
CA GLU A 29 11.09 16.69 1.14
C GLU A 29 10.13 16.33 0.01
N LEU A 30 10.60 15.73 -1.08
CA LEU A 30 9.74 15.43 -2.24
C LEU A 30 8.63 14.41 -1.91
N PRO A 31 8.91 13.26 -1.26
CA PRO A 31 7.86 12.35 -0.79
C PRO A 31 6.86 12.99 0.17
N PHE A 32 7.33 13.80 1.10
CA PHE A 32 6.47 14.48 2.07
C PHE A 32 5.55 15.49 1.38
N LEU A 33 6.08 16.29 0.44
CA LEU A 33 5.30 17.23 -0.34
C LEU A 33 4.27 16.54 -1.24
N ALA A 34 4.60 15.36 -1.80
CA ALA A 34 3.64 14.56 -2.56
C ALA A 34 2.51 14.04 -1.67
N ALA A 35 2.82 13.48 -0.49
CA ALA A 35 1.82 13.08 0.49
C ALA A 35 0.93 14.26 0.91
N LEU A 36 1.53 15.40 1.25
CA LEU A 36 0.81 16.61 1.63
C LEU A 36 -0.13 17.07 0.51
N SER A 37 0.36 17.08 -0.73
CA SER A 37 -0.43 17.48 -1.90
C SER A 37 -1.61 16.54 -2.13
N VAL A 38 -1.39 15.22 -2.06
CA VAL A 38 -2.45 14.22 -2.19
C VAL A 38 -3.48 14.35 -1.07
N TYR A 39 -3.03 14.57 0.16
CA TYR A 39 -3.94 14.73 1.29
C TYR A 39 -4.79 15.99 1.18
N VAL A 40 -4.18 17.14 0.87
CA VAL A 40 -4.87 18.43 0.80
C VAL A 40 -5.79 18.48 -0.41
N LEU A 41 -5.31 18.11 -1.60
CA LEU A 41 -6.11 18.12 -2.81
C LEU A 41 -7.21 17.05 -2.74
N GLY A 42 -6.86 15.81 -2.39
CA GLY A 42 -7.81 14.72 -2.24
C GLY A 42 -8.86 15.04 -1.17
N GLY A 43 -8.45 15.57 -0.02
CA GLY A 43 -9.37 15.97 1.03
C GLY A 43 -10.33 17.06 0.60
N SER A 44 -9.83 18.09 -0.11
CA SER A 44 -10.69 19.14 -0.65
C SER A 44 -11.71 18.61 -1.67
N MET A 45 -11.30 17.70 -2.56
CA MET A 45 -12.18 17.08 -3.56
C MET A 45 -13.22 16.15 -2.94
N LEU A 46 -12.92 15.58 -1.77
CA LEU A 46 -13.77 14.65 -1.03
C LEU A 46 -14.56 15.34 0.10
N GLY A 47 -14.60 16.67 0.12
CA GLY A 47 -15.47 17.44 0.99
C GLY A 47 -15.02 17.53 2.46
N LEU A 48 -13.72 17.38 2.75
CA LEU A 48 -13.19 17.62 4.10
C LEU A 48 -13.37 19.09 4.51
N GLU A 49 -14.14 19.31 5.57
CA GLU A 49 -14.42 20.63 6.09
C GLU A 49 -13.18 21.32 6.68
N ARG A 50 -13.29 22.62 6.91
CA ARG A 50 -12.26 23.43 7.58
C ARG A 50 -11.92 22.91 8.98
N THR A 51 -12.86 22.30 9.68
CA THR A 51 -12.66 21.61 10.97
C THR A 51 -11.99 20.25 10.79
N GLY A 52 -12.24 19.56 9.67
CA GLY A 52 -11.56 18.32 9.31
C GLY A 52 -10.06 18.50 9.05
N ILE A 53 -9.60 19.73 8.76
CA ILE A 53 -8.18 20.02 8.52
C ILE A 53 -7.27 19.64 9.69
N TRP A 54 -7.79 19.56 10.91
CA TRP A 54 -7.02 19.14 12.08
C TRP A 54 -6.48 17.72 11.93
N THR A 55 -7.10 16.88 11.09
CA THR A 55 -6.62 15.52 10.79
C THR A 55 -5.38 15.50 9.88
N LEU A 56 -5.05 16.61 9.21
CA LEU A 56 -3.82 16.78 8.43
C LEU A 56 -2.58 16.56 9.30
N ILE A 57 -2.54 17.16 10.49
CA ILE A 57 -1.38 17.11 11.37
C ILE A 57 -1.02 15.66 11.76
N PRO A 58 -1.91 14.87 12.39
CA PRO A 58 -1.58 13.50 12.75
C PRO A 58 -1.26 12.63 11.52
N VAL A 59 -1.94 12.83 10.39
CA VAL A 59 -1.64 12.08 9.15
C VAL A 59 -0.25 12.42 8.61
N MET A 60 0.14 13.69 8.57
CA MET A 60 1.47 14.10 8.12
C MET A 60 2.57 13.67 9.10
N VAL A 61 2.29 13.65 10.41
CA VAL A 61 3.21 13.06 11.41
C VAL A 61 3.40 11.57 11.14
N LEU A 62 2.33 10.81 10.88
CA LEU A 62 2.41 9.40 10.53
C LEU A 62 3.23 9.17 9.24
N VAL A 63 2.99 9.97 8.20
CA VAL A 63 3.77 9.91 6.95
C VAL A 63 5.25 10.21 7.22
N MET A 64 5.57 11.22 8.03
CA MET A 64 6.95 11.54 8.36
C MET A 64 7.62 10.42 9.17
N LEU A 65 6.92 9.83 10.14
CA LEU A 65 7.40 8.69 10.91
C LEU A 65 7.62 7.46 10.02
N TRP A 66 6.71 7.22 9.07
CA TRP A 66 6.85 6.18 8.05
C TRP A 66 8.13 6.39 7.23
N LEU A 67 8.29 7.56 6.60
CA LEU A 67 9.45 7.88 5.75
C LEU A 67 10.79 7.83 6.51
N THR A 68 10.81 8.32 7.75
CA THR A 68 12.04 8.28 8.58
C THR A 68 12.36 6.88 9.09
N ALA A 69 11.36 6.06 9.41
CA ALA A 69 11.55 4.68 9.82
C ALA A 69 12.10 3.80 8.69
N GLN A 70 11.75 4.09 7.44
CA GLN A 70 12.31 3.40 6.29
C GLN A 70 13.83 3.56 6.16
N HIS A 71 14.37 4.74 6.51
CA HIS A 71 15.82 4.95 6.53
C HIS A 71 16.53 4.12 7.60
N ARG A 72 15.85 3.84 8.71
CA ARG A 72 16.37 2.99 9.80
C ARG A 72 16.27 1.50 9.49
N GLN A 73 15.69 1.13 8.34
CA GLN A 73 15.56 -0.24 7.83
C GLN A 73 14.85 -1.23 8.78
N GLY A 74 14.13 -0.75 9.80
CA GLY A 74 13.43 -1.56 10.78
C GLY A 74 11.93 -1.71 10.51
N VAL A 75 11.24 -2.46 11.37
CA VAL A 75 9.77 -2.69 11.29
C VAL A 75 8.93 -1.60 11.95
N SER A 76 9.57 -0.59 12.56
CA SER A 76 8.87 0.48 13.27
C SER A 76 7.94 1.29 12.36
N GLY A 77 8.31 1.48 11.09
CA GLY A 77 7.48 2.17 10.11
C GLY A 77 6.13 1.46 9.90
N PRO A 78 6.14 0.17 9.48
CA PRO A 78 4.92 -0.64 9.37
C PRO A 78 4.05 -0.66 10.61
N LEU A 79 4.65 -0.79 11.80
CA LEU A 79 3.90 -0.79 13.07
C LEU A 79 3.23 0.55 13.35
N VAL A 80 3.94 1.66 13.14
CA VAL A 80 3.39 3.02 13.32
C VAL A 80 2.26 3.28 12.33
N LEU A 81 2.43 2.88 11.07
CA LEU A 81 1.39 3.03 10.07
C LEU A 81 0.15 2.19 10.39
N ALA A 82 0.33 0.94 10.83
CA ALA A 82 -0.78 0.08 11.23
C ALA A 82 -1.55 0.67 12.44
N ALA A 83 -0.84 1.17 13.46
CA ALA A 83 -1.47 1.85 14.59
C ALA A 83 -2.22 3.12 14.14
N GLY A 84 -1.62 3.92 13.26
CA GLY A 84 -2.28 5.08 12.66
C GLY A 84 -3.53 4.74 11.86
N LEU A 85 -3.51 3.62 11.13
CA LEU A 85 -4.65 3.11 10.38
C LEU A 85 -5.81 2.72 11.31
N VAL A 86 -5.52 2.03 12.42
CA VAL A 86 -6.52 1.69 13.45
C VAL A 86 -7.14 2.95 14.03
N VAL A 87 -6.34 3.96 14.38
CA VAL A 87 -6.85 5.25 14.86
C VAL A 87 -7.72 5.93 13.80
N ALA A 88 -7.29 5.93 12.54
CA ALA A 88 -8.07 6.50 11.43
C ALA A 88 -9.39 5.76 11.20
N LEU A 89 -9.43 4.43 11.40
CA LEU A 89 -10.66 3.64 11.31
C LEU A 89 -11.63 3.96 12.45
N LEU A 90 -11.13 4.03 13.70
CA LEU A 90 -11.96 4.26 14.87
C LEU A 90 -12.53 5.69 14.91
N PHE A 91 -11.68 6.68 14.64
CA PHE A 91 -12.00 8.10 14.83
C PHE A 91 -12.31 8.85 13.54
N GLY A 92 -11.81 8.39 12.39
CA GLY A 92 -11.96 9.09 11.12
C GLY A 92 -13.40 9.19 10.61
N GLN A 93 -14.31 8.35 11.10
CA GLN A 93 -15.75 8.45 10.83
C GLN A 93 -16.44 9.63 11.52
N HIS A 94 -15.84 10.18 12.58
CA HIS A 94 -16.41 11.29 13.37
C HIS A 94 -15.97 12.66 12.85
N VAL A 95 -15.19 12.70 11.77
CA VAL A 95 -14.70 13.96 11.20
C VAL A 95 -15.83 14.62 10.41
N PRO A 96 -16.18 15.89 10.68
CA PRO A 96 -17.23 16.60 9.95
C PRO A 96 -16.91 16.75 8.46
N ARG A 97 -17.94 16.66 7.62
CA ARG A 97 -17.81 16.67 6.15
C ARG A 97 -18.97 17.37 5.48
N THR A 98 -18.61 18.05 4.41
CA THR A 98 -19.55 18.57 3.40
C THR A 98 -19.70 17.59 2.26
N GLU A 99 -20.72 17.82 1.42
CA GLU A 99 -20.87 17.08 0.17
C GLU A 99 -19.59 17.15 -0.67
N PRO A 100 -19.10 16.01 -1.20
CA PRO A 100 -17.85 15.95 -1.93
C PRO A 100 -17.98 16.72 -3.26
N PRO A 101 -17.14 17.75 -3.53
CA PRO A 101 -17.19 18.49 -4.79
C PRO A 101 -17.02 17.61 -6.03
N ILE A 102 -16.22 16.54 -5.94
CA ILE A 102 -16.00 15.59 -7.03
C ILE A 102 -17.19 14.65 -7.26
N GLY A 103 -18.16 14.62 -6.35
CA GLY A 103 -19.28 13.66 -6.37
C GLY A 103 -20.13 13.77 -7.64
N SER A 104 -20.40 14.98 -8.13
CA SER A 104 -21.19 15.19 -9.35
C SER A 104 -20.46 14.69 -10.62
N TRP A 105 -19.17 14.97 -10.73
CA TRP A 105 -18.33 14.45 -11.81
C TRP A 105 -18.25 12.93 -11.75
N TYR A 106 -18.05 12.37 -10.55
CA TYR A 106 -17.94 10.93 -10.34
C TYR A 106 -19.25 10.21 -10.69
N ALA A 107 -20.40 10.75 -10.28
CA ALA A 107 -21.72 10.22 -10.61
C ALA A 107 -22.03 10.28 -12.13
N GLY A 108 -21.35 11.15 -12.88
CA GLY A 108 -21.45 11.22 -14.33
C GLY A 108 -20.59 10.21 -15.09
N LEU A 109 -19.82 9.36 -14.40
CA LEU A 109 -18.99 8.33 -15.04
C LEU A 109 -19.84 7.09 -15.38
N GLU A 110 -20.05 6.84 -16.68
CA GLU A 110 -20.74 5.65 -17.19
C GLU A 110 -19.80 4.43 -17.25
N ILE A 111 -19.19 4.08 -16.11
CA ILE A 111 -18.27 2.95 -15.99
C ILE A 111 -18.98 1.85 -15.19
N PRO A 112 -19.43 0.74 -15.81
CA PRO A 112 -20.30 -0.24 -15.14
C PRO A 112 -19.76 -0.82 -13.83
N PRO A 113 -18.45 -1.11 -13.68
CA PRO A 113 -17.91 -1.60 -12.40
C PRO A 113 -17.99 -0.63 -11.21
N ILE A 114 -18.17 0.68 -11.44
CA ILE A 114 -18.22 1.71 -10.38
C ILE A 114 -19.57 2.45 -10.34
N GLU A 115 -20.49 2.09 -11.23
CA GLU A 115 -21.82 2.65 -11.27
C GLU A 115 -22.57 2.36 -9.96
N GLY A 116 -23.06 3.40 -9.29
CA GLY A 116 -23.74 3.29 -7.99
C GLY A 116 -22.81 3.06 -6.78
N LEU A 117 -21.50 2.96 -6.97
CA LEU A 117 -20.53 2.87 -5.86
C LEU A 117 -20.34 4.24 -5.21
N ASP A 118 -20.38 4.32 -3.88
CA ASP A 118 -20.11 5.58 -3.16
C ASP A 118 -18.69 6.09 -3.47
N VAL A 119 -18.55 7.40 -3.71
CA VAL A 119 -17.27 8.08 -3.97
C VAL A 119 -16.26 7.86 -2.83
N ASP A 120 -16.73 7.70 -1.60
CA ASP A 120 -15.90 7.36 -0.45
C ASP A 120 -15.26 5.97 -0.59
N VAL A 121 -16.02 4.99 -1.09
CA VAL A 121 -15.55 3.62 -1.30
C VAL A 121 -14.59 3.57 -2.50
N ALA A 122 -14.89 4.31 -3.57
CA ALA A 122 -13.98 4.47 -4.70
C ALA A 122 -12.65 5.10 -4.28
N ALA A 123 -12.69 6.16 -3.47
CA ALA A 123 -11.48 6.80 -2.95
C ALA A 123 -10.66 5.86 -2.06
N LEU A 124 -11.32 5.04 -1.23
CA LEU A 124 -10.67 4.01 -0.43
C LEU A 124 -10.00 2.95 -1.31
N GLY A 125 -10.69 2.49 -2.36
CA GLY A 125 -10.15 1.57 -3.36
C GLY A 125 -8.87 2.13 -4.00
N LEU A 126 -8.90 3.38 -4.43
CA LEU A 126 -7.73 4.06 -4.99
C LEU A 126 -6.59 4.17 -3.98
N GLY A 127 -6.88 4.56 -2.73
CA GLY A 127 -5.89 4.65 -1.67
C GLY A 127 -5.21 3.31 -1.36
N VAL A 128 -6.00 2.23 -1.30
CA VAL A 128 -5.49 0.86 -1.13
C VAL A 128 -4.61 0.45 -2.31
N VAL A 129 -5.04 0.70 -3.55
CA VAL A 129 -4.22 0.38 -4.74
C VAL A 129 -2.89 1.13 -4.71
N LEU A 130 -2.89 2.44 -4.46
CA LEU A 130 -1.65 3.24 -4.36
C LEU A 130 -0.71 2.69 -3.29
N PHE A 131 -1.24 2.28 -2.13
CA PHE A 131 -0.48 1.66 -1.07
C PHE A 131 0.10 0.29 -1.48
N LEU A 132 -0.70 -0.57 -2.11
CA LEU A 132 -0.28 -1.90 -2.56
C LEU A 132 0.80 -1.84 -3.66
N LEU A 133 0.82 -0.78 -4.47
CA LEU A 133 1.81 -0.63 -5.54
C LEU A 133 3.25 -0.47 -5.03
N GLN A 134 3.49 0.39 -4.03
CA GLN A 134 4.85 0.67 -3.55
C GLN A 134 5.04 0.46 -2.05
N SER A 135 4.15 0.97 -1.21
CA SER A 135 4.32 0.90 0.25
C SER A 135 4.32 -0.54 0.77
N ALA A 136 3.54 -1.43 0.15
CA ALA A 136 3.60 -2.85 0.46
C ALA A 136 4.99 -3.49 0.17
N ASN A 137 5.77 -2.98 -0.80
CA ASN A 137 7.16 -3.45 -1.02
C ASN A 137 8.06 -3.13 0.18
N VAL A 138 7.84 -1.97 0.82
CA VAL A 138 8.59 -1.56 2.00
C VAL A 138 8.34 -2.54 3.15
N ILE A 139 7.08 -2.95 3.36
CA ILE A 139 6.70 -3.91 4.39
C ILE A 139 7.31 -5.28 4.09
N VAL A 140 7.16 -5.78 2.86
CA VAL A 140 7.74 -7.08 2.45
C VAL A 140 9.24 -7.10 2.70
N ARG A 141 9.97 -6.06 2.30
CA ARG A 141 11.42 -5.93 2.55
C ARG A 141 11.77 -5.84 4.03
N ALA A 142 10.94 -5.17 4.84
CA ALA A 142 11.16 -5.11 6.28
C ALA A 142 11.00 -6.47 6.96
N VAL A 143 10.09 -7.32 6.46
CA VAL A 143 9.92 -8.71 6.93
C VAL A 143 11.05 -9.61 6.42
N LEU A 144 11.44 -9.53 5.14
CA LEU A 144 12.55 -10.31 4.60
C LEU A 144 13.88 -10.02 5.31
N ARG A 145 14.13 -8.75 5.69
CA ARG A 145 15.30 -8.40 6.53
C ARG A 145 15.32 -9.12 7.88
N ARG A 146 14.14 -9.38 8.45
CA ARG A 146 13.99 -10.12 9.71
C ARG A 146 14.20 -11.62 9.53
N ALA A 147 13.89 -12.16 8.35
CA ALA A 147 14.17 -13.55 8.00
C ALA A 147 15.68 -13.82 7.91
N GLY A 148 16.44 -12.89 7.33
CA GLY A 148 17.91 -12.89 7.42
C GLY A 148 18.57 -12.06 6.32
N PRO A 149 19.83 -11.62 6.51
CA PRO A 149 20.56 -10.88 5.48
C PRO A 149 20.72 -11.68 4.17
N ALA A 150 21.03 -12.98 4.26
CA ALA A 150 21.18 -13.86 3.10
C ALA A 150 19.89 -13.97 2.27
N VAL A 151 18.72 -14.07 2.94
CA VAL A 151 17.40 -14.10 2.29
C VAL A 151 17.14 -12.79 1.51
N LEU A 152 17.64 -11.65 1.99
CA LEU A 152 17.50 -10.37 1.30
C LEU A 152 18.44 -10.26 0.10
N GLU A 153 19.61 -10.89 0.13
CA GLU A 153 20.56 -10.89 -0.98
C GLU A 153 19.98 -11.57 -2.23
N GLU A 154 19.18 -12.62 -2.05
CA GLU A 154 18.42 -13.29 -3.12
C GLU A 154 17.47 -12.34 -3.87
N GLU A 155 17.00 -11.24 -3.24
CA GLU A 155 16.21 -10.22 -3.92
C GLU A 155 16.97 -9.58 -5.09
N ARG A 156 18.29 -9.45 -4.98
CA ARG A 156 19.14 -8.84 -6.03
C ARG A 156 19.41 -9.79 -7.19
N GLU A 157 19.47 -11.08 -6.93
CA GLU A 157 19.67 -12.13 -7.93
C GLU A 157 18.37 -12.41 -8.70
N LEU A 158 17.22 -12.45 -8.01
CA LEU A 158 15.92 -12.87 -8.55
C LEU A 158 15.05 -11.68 -9.03
N GLN A 159 15.63 -10.71 -9.74
CA GLN A 159 15.05 -9.38 -10.08
C GLN A 159 13.61 -9.32 -10.63
N GLY A 160 13.00 -10.44 -11.01
CA GLY A 160 11.64 -10.53 -11.56
C GLY A 160 10.51 -10.05 -10.63
N GLY A 161 10.75 -9.88 -9.32
CA GLY A 161 9.72 -9.45 -8.36
C GLY A 161 9.31 -7.98 -8.41
N ARG A 162 10.14 -7.08 -8.97
CA ARG A 162 9.97 -5.61 -8.82
C ARG A 162 8.72 -5.05 -9.50
N ILE A 163 8.34 -5.59 -10.65
CA ILE A 163 7.17 -5.14 -11.43
C ILE A 163 6.00 -6.10 -11.22
N LEU A 164 6.28 -7.41 -11.14
CA LEU A 164 5.24 -8.43 -11.01
C LEU A 164 4.55 -8.40 -9.64
N GLY A 165 5.29 -8.16 -8.55
CA GLY A 165 4.73 -8.16 -7.20
C GLY A 165 3.58 -7.15 -6.98
N PRO A 166 3.74 -5.88 -7.38
CA PRO A 166 2.65 -4.90 -7.36
C PRO A 166 1.42 -5.32 -8.17
N ILE A 167 1.62 -5.86 -9.38
CA ILE A 167 0.53 -6.29 -10.27
C ILE A 167 -0.24 -7.46 -9.64
N GLU A 168 0.47 -8.46 -9.11
CA GLU A 168 -0.15 -9.58 -8.41
C GLU A 168 -0.98 -9.14 -7.22
N ARG A 169 -0.48 -8.17 -6.43
CA ARG A 169 -1.23 -7.62 -5.28
C ARG A 169 -2.53 -6.98 -5.71
N VAL A 170 -2.50 -6.13 -6.74
CA VAL A 170 -3.69 -5.46 -7.26
C VAL A 170 -4.66 -6.49 -7.85
N PHE A 171 -4.16 -7.49 -8.58
CA PHE A 171 -4.98 -8.57 -9.12
C PHE A 171 -5.66 -9.38 -8.00
N ILE A 172 -4.90 -9.82 -6.99
CA ILE A 172 -5.42 -10.60 -5.86
C ILE A 172 -6.46 -9.80 -5.09
N PHE A 173 -6.18 -8.53 -4.80
CA PHE A 173 -7.11 -7.64 -4.12
C PHE A 173 -8.41 -7.47 -4.92
N ALA A 174 -8.32 -7.19 -6.22
CA ALA A 174 -9.49 -7.02 -7.10
C ALA A 174 -10.33 -8.32 -7.22
N MET A 175 -9.67 -9.47 -7.40
CA MET A 175 -10.35 -10.76 -7.47
C MET A 175 -10.99 -11.16 -6.13
N ALA A 176 -10.34 -10.87 -5.01
CA ALA A 176 -10.89 -11.13 -3.68
C ALA A 176 -12.15 -10.28 -3.42
N LEU A 177 -12.13 -8.99 -3.77
CA LEU A 177 -13.33 -8.13 -3.72
C LEU A 177 -14.46 -8.64 -4.62
N ALA A 178 -14.12 -9.18 -5.79
CA ALA A 178 -15.09 -9.79 -6.71
C ALA A 178 -15.56 -11.20 -6.28
N GLY A 179 -15.09 -11.73 -5.14
CA GLY A 179 -15.38 -13.09 -4.68
C GLY A 179 -14.75 -14.21 -5.52
N GLN A 180 -13.84 -13.87 -6.44
CA GLN A 180 -13.20 -14.78 -7.39
C GLN A 180 -11.98 -15.49 -6.77
N TYR A 181 -12.17 -16.20 -5.66
CA TYR A 181 -11.10 -16.89 -4.94
C TYR A 181 -10.42 -18.00 -5.77
N ALA A 182 -11.13 -18.59 -6.74
CA ALA A 182 -10.55 -19.55 -7.67
C ALA A 182 -9.47 -18.91 -8.56
N ALA A 183 -9.69 -17.69 -9.04
CA ALA A 183 -8.69 -16.94 -9.83
C ALA A 183 -7.47 -16.58 -8.98
N VAL A 184 -7.69 -16.21 -7.71
CA VAL A 184 -6.59 -15.96 -6.75
C VAL A 184 -5.77 -17.24 -6.54
N ALA A 185 -6.42 -18.37 -6.26
CA ALA A 185 -5.75 -19.65 -6.08
C ALA A 185 -4.97 -20.09 -7.32
N ALA A 186 -5.50 -19.87 -8.51
CA ALA A 186 -4.82 -20.17 -9.77
C ALA A 186 -3.52 -19.38 -9.94
N VAL A 187 -3.52 -18.06 -9.64
CA VAL A 187 -2.30 -17.24 -9.69
C VAL A 187 -1.28 -17.67 -8.64
N MET A 188 -1.72 -17.98 -7.42
CA MET A 188 -0.84 -18.49 -6.36
C MET A 188 -0.18 -19.81 -6.78
N ALA A 189 -0.95 -20.75 -7.33
CA ALA A 189 -0.44 -22.02 -7.82
C ALA A 189 0.52 -21.85 -9.00
N ALA A 190 0.15 -21.03 -9.99
CA ALA A 190 0.98 -20.75 -11.16
C ALA A 190 2.33 -20.15 -10.75
N LYS A 191 2.34 -19.21 -9.78
CA LYS A 191 3.57 -18.64 -9.25
C LYS A 191 4.48 -19.70 -8.61
N GLY A 192 3.90 -20.61 -7.81
CA GLY A 192 4.63 -21.72 -7.19
C GLY A 192 5.31 -22.63 -8.22
N VAL A 193 4.58 -23.02 -9.27
CA VAL A 193 5.10 -23.87 -10.35
C VAL A 193 6.22 -23.18 -11.14
N LEU A 194 6.04 -21.91 -11.51
CA LEU A 194 7.03 -21.16 -12.30
C LEU A 194 8.32 -20.89 -11.54
N ARG A 195 8.27 -20.77 -10.21
CA ARG A 195 9.44 -20.52 -9.35
C ARG A 195 10.13 -21.80 -8.85
N PHE A 196 9.51 -22.96 -9.04
CA PHE A 196 10.06 -24.24 -8.59
C PHE A 196 11.48 -24.54 -9.12
N PRO A 197 11.81 -24.31 -10.42
CA PRO A 197 13.17 -24.56 -10.91
C PRO A 197 14.24 -23.68 -10.25
N GLU A 198 13.88 -22.46 -9.86
CA GLU A 198 14.78 -21.50 -9.21
C GLU A 198 15.01 -21.89 -7.74
N ILE A 199 13.94 -22.30 -7.04
CA ILE A 199 14.00 -22.83 -5.67
C ILE A 199 14.78 -24.15 -5.64
N SER A 200 14.62 -25.00 -6.65
CA SER A 200 15.29 -26.31 -6.70
C SER A 200 16.80 -26.22 -6.96
N ARG A 201 17.29 -25.06 -7.41
CA ARG A 201 18.72 -24.76 -7.61
C ARG A 201 19.34 -23.99 -6.43
N ASP A 202 18.70 -24.05 -5.25
CA ASP A 202 19.22 -23.43 -4.03
C ASP A 202 20.64 -23.93 -3.71
N PRO A 203 21.58 -23.09 -3.24
CA PRO A 203 22.93 -23.51 -2.85
C PRO A 203 22.98 -24.50 -1.67
N GLY A 204 21.84 -24.87 -1.09
CA GLY A 204 21.70 -25.84 -0.01
C GLY A 204 21.35 -25.23 1.35
N ASP A 205 21.28 -23.90 1.45
CA ASP A 205 20.93 -23.16 2.68
C ASP A 205 19.43 -22.81 2.79
N GLY A 206 18.64 -23.04 1.74
CA GLY A 206 17.19 -22.82 1.74
C GLY A 206 16.78 -21.34 1.59
N THR A 207 17.73 -20.45 1.34
CA THR A 207 17.50 -19.00 1.35
C THR A 207 16.60 -18.55 0.21
N ARG A 208 16.66 -19.19 -0.96
CA ARG A 208 15.76 -18.91 -2.09
C ARG A 208 14.34 -19.35 -1.80
N ALA A 209 14.20 -20.54 -1.21
CA ALA A 209 12.89 -21.03 -0.79
C ALA A 209 12.25 -20.06 0.22
N GLU A 210 13.01 -19.63 1.23
CA GLU A 210 12.53 -18.69 2.24
C GLU A 210 12.16 -17.33 1.64
N TYR A 211 13.00 -16.77 0.74
CA TYR A 211 12.72 -15.52 0.05
C TYR A 211 11.39 -15.58 -0.72
N VAL A 212 11.18 -16.63 -1.52
CA VAL A 212 9.97 -16.78 -2.34
C VAL A 212 8.74 -16.99 -1.46
N LEU A 213 8.83 -17.85 -0.45
CA LEU A 213 7.71 -18.19 0.44
C LEU A 213 7.31 -17.01 1.32
N VAL A 214 8.26 -16.45 2.08
CA VAL A 214 7.99 -15.32 2.98
C VAL A 214 7.58 -14.09 2.18
N GLY A 215 8.28 -13.79 1.08
CA GLY A 215 7.96 -12.66 0.22
C GLY A 215 6.56 -12.74 -0.37
N SER A 216 6.17 -13.90 -0.91
CA SER A 216 4.84 -14.10 -1.49
C SER A 216 3.75 -14.10 -0.42
N PHE A 217 3.97 -14.78 0.71
CA PHE A 217 2.99 -14.87 1.79
C PHE A 217 2.67 -13.49 2.40
N VAL A 218 3.70 -12.68 2.69
CA VAL A 218 3.51 -11.31 3.20
C VAL A 218 2.83 -10.44 2.15
N SER A 219 3.24 -10.53 0.89
CA SER A 219 2.65 -9.75 -0.21
C SER A 219 1.16 -10.05 -0.41
N TRP A 220 0.78 -11.32 -0.45
CA TRP A 220 -0.62 -11.74 -0.57
C TRP A 220 -1.42 -11.44 0.68
N GLY A 221 -0.84 -11.65 1.87
CA GLY A 221 -1.45 -11.29 3.15
C GLY A 221 -1.81 -9.81 3.22
N LEU A 222 -0.95 -8.91 2.72
CA LEU A 222 -1.26 -7.47 2.65
C LEU A 222 -2.42 -7.16 1.70
N ALA A 223 -2.53 -7.86 0.57
CA ALA A 223 -3.66 -7.69 -0.35
C ALA A 223 -4.98 -8.14 0.31
N PHE A 224 -4.99 -9.30 0.98
CA PHE A 224 -6.17 -9.78 1.71
C PHE A 224 -6.52 -8.93 2.93
N ALA A 225 -5.54 -8.40 3.65
CA ALA A 225 -5.77 -7.56 4.82
C ALA A 225 -6.51 -6.25 4.48
N ALA A 226 -6.47 -5.81 3.21
CA ALA A 226 -7.21 -4.64 2.74
C ALA A 226 -8.67 -4.93 2.37
N VAL A 227 -9.05 -6.20 2.17
CA VAL A 227 -10.41 -6.59 1.75
C VAL A 227 -11.49 -6.23 2.78
N PRO A 228 -11.30 -6.46 4.10
CA PRO A 228 -12.31 -6.11 5.12
C PRO A 228 -12.58 -4.60 5.29
N LEU A 229 -11.92 -3.75 4.52
CA LEU A 229 -12.19 -2.31 4.48
C LEU A 229 -13.41 -1.96 3.59
N PHE A 230 -13.95 -2.94 2.86
CA PHE A 230 -15.08 -2.86 1.93
C PHE A 230 -16.21 -3.77 2.40
#